data_AF-A0A954IPU1-F1
#
_entry.id   AF-A0A954IPU1-F1
#
_cell.length_a   1.000
_cell.length_b   1.000
_cell.length_c   1.000
_cell.angle_alpha   90.00
_cell.angle_beta   90.00
_cell.angle_gamma   90.00
#
_symmetry.space_group_name_H-M   'P 1'
#
loop_
_entity.id
_entity.type
_entity.pdbx_description
1 polymer ?
#
loop_
_entity_poly.entity_id
_entity_poly.type
_entity_poly.pdbx_seq_one_letter_code
_entity_poly.pdbx_strand_id
1 'polypeptide(L)'
;HLQNEELNRHVTALKGFMQDWQLDEAELYVKKLAETNPQVHGHPDFQAEVRNLEQLIRQDEDRRNQLEYKLAVARNTWDELSPDDPASLEPNRINMGFDALDEAKTIAKTAMERRAILEWEEKLNQKKRAVQLAVDDKFQMEVSQFQRSVNALDPDALDYSSQLQSYRTNAEFLKERKWVSRDLPTRLIDPILAEIDFRIHKDEIARKEARSLEEIRKSVGEPVSFQNKLNEYINNAEFENSPRRRDFQHLLENETELWVGAEEWNKVTSKFKGANLVSYNPKYAPMRIEEANALLEKHKGLPGEPKLKEVVDYLNLIVIRNEGGSLGGLMKNVLKPDIVSNLYILETKAVGQEVGKRYYCREIPVAKGGTHHLLRYALDPEFEVEKTVLVTNKDIANPSIEGEGGFDFESPQMKFSRFAKEKVGGLLSDPTTWERDFLEVLAALHKDQTMDQVLKFNLYFAIEDVACKGSLYLRDQLKEDLETWTNFGNEVDTSWNWLNPDNGTGDAVHKAAANVLGKLKDPNVALKGLDTYLKTLEKVDLGPQSQWIGWLHRDRKNQWTVSLGTNQPLNESVGKLWVLTRAGGNESVNFTEIGELKNGRVTINVPDDSPVLLQGRPVYKFQ
;
A
#
# COMPACT_ATOMS: atom_id res chain seq x y z
N HIS A 1 104.53 20.00 82.25
CA HIS A 1 104.68 20.17 80.78
C HIS A 1 104.39 18.86 80.03
N LEU A 2 105.13 17.77 80.29
CA LEU A 2 104.90 16.46 79.65
C LEU A 2 103.46 15.91 79.84
N GLN A 3 102.86 16.04 81.02
CA GLN A 3 101.47 15.61 81.29
C GLN A 3 100.39 16.40 80.50
N ASN A 4 100.63 17.67 80.16
CA ASN A 4 99.66 18.48 79.40
C ASN A 4 99.68 18.14 77.89
N GLU A 5 100.83 17.76 77.34
CA GLU A 5 100.92 17.33 75.93
C GLU A 5 100.24 15.98 75.71
N GLU A 6 100.36 15.07 76.67
CA GLU A 6 99.69 13.76 76.63
C GLU A 6 98.17 13.88 76.74
N LEU A 7 97.67 14.70 77.68
CA LEU A 7 96.25 15.05 77.79
C LEU A 7 95.70 15.62 76.48
N ASN A 8 96.38 16.61 75.89
CA ASN A 8 95.94 17.25 74.65
C ASN A 8 95.87 16.25 73.49
N ARG A 9 96.82 15.30 73.38
CA ARG A 9 96.75 14.24 72.36
C ARG A 9 95.51 13.38 72.52
N HIS A 10 95.17 12.97 73.75
CA HIS A 10 93.99 12.14 74.00
C HIS A 10 92.68 12.90 73.76
N VAL A 11 92.61 14.17 74.16
CA VAL A 11 91.48 15.07 73.86
C VAL A 11 91.30 15.25 72.35
N THR A 12 92.38 15.52 71.60
CA THR A 12 92.32 15.66 70.14
C THR A 12 91.90 14.37 69.44
N ALA A 13 92.41 13.22 69.88
CA ALA A 13 92.01 11.92 69.32
C ALA A 13 90.52 11.62 69.57
N LEU A 14 90.03 11.87 70.79
CA LEU A 14 88.61 11.70 71.12
C LEU A 14 87.72 12.64 70.29
N LYS A 15 88.13 13.91 70.14
CA LYS A 15 87.47 14.86 69.24
C LYS A 15 87.49 14.40 67.78
N GLY A 16 88.60 13.81 67.32
CA GLY A 16 88.70 13.23 65.98
C GLY A 16 87.65 12.14 65.76
N PHE A 17 87.57 11.16 66.68
CA PHE A 17 86.54 10.12 66.60
C PHE A 17 85.12 10.69 66.62
N MET A 18 84.85 11.70 67.47
CA MET A 18 83.53 12.35 67.52
C MET A 18 83.21 13.16 66.25
N GLN A 19 84.19 13.85 65.67
CA GLN A 19 84.04 14.63 64.43
C GLN A 19 83.79 13.72 63.23
N ASP A 20 84.46 12.58 63.18
CA ASP A 20 84.29 11.56 62.14
C ASP A 20 83.08 10.63 62.41
N TRP A 21 82.31 10.89 63.48
CA TRP A 21 81.14 10.13 63.92
C TRP A 21 81.43 8.64 64.21
N GLN A 22 82.67 8.33 64.58
CA GLN A 22 83.15 7.02 65.01
C GLN A 22 82.88 6.82 66.51
N LEU A 23 81.60 6.87 66.89
CA LEU A 23 81.19 6.93 68.29
C LEU A 23 81.47 5.62 69.05
N ASP A 24 81.35 4.48 68.37
CA ASP A 24 81.64 3.16 68.94
C ASP A 24 83.15 3.02 69.20
N GLU A 25 83.99 3.49 68.27
CA GLU A 25 85.44 3.57 68.44
C GLU A 25 85.84 4.59 69.51
N ALA A 26 85.14 5.72 69.62
CA ALA A 26 85.34 6.72 70.66
C ALA A 26 85.01 6.15 72.06
N GLU A 27 83.92 5.41 72.20
CA GLU A 27 83.54 4.78 73.46
C GLU A 27 84.55 3.71 73.89
N LEU A 28 84.99 2.87 72.93
CA LEU A 28 86.04 1.87 73.16
C LEU A 28 87.36 2.54 73.55
N TYR A 29 87.69 3.66 72.90
CA TYR A 29 88.88 4.45 73.18
C TYR A 29 88.85 5.03 74.60
N VAL A 30 87.70 5.58 75.04
CA VAL A 30 87.51 6.07 76.42
C VAL A 30 87.65 4.94 77.44
N LYS A 31 86.99 3.79 77.22
CA LYS A 31 87.10 2.60 78.10
C LYS A 31 88.54 2.13 78.23
N LYS A 32 89.25 2.00 77.11
CA LYS A 32 90.67 1.59 77.09
C LYS A 32 91.58 2.62 77.75
N LEU A 33 91.29 3.92 77.59
CA LEU A 33 92.07 4.97 78.24
C LEU A 33 91.86 4.97 79.76
N ALA A 34 90.65 4.68 80.24
CA ALA A 34 90.35 4.53 81.67
C ALA A 34 91.19 3.42 82.34
N GLU A 35 91.45 2.32 81.61
CA GLU A 35 92.26 1.20 82.09
C GLU A 35 93.77 1.48 82.02
N THR A 36 94.22 2.05 80.90
CA THR A 36 95.65 2.21 80.59
C THR A 36 96.27 3.49 81.16
N ASN A 37 95.50 4.58 81.26
CA ASN A 37 95.98 5.86 81.77
C ASN A 37 94.89 6.59 82.62
N PRO A 38 94.65 6.13 83.86
CA PRO A 38 93.57 6.64 84.71
C PRO A 38 93.69 8.13 85.06
N GLN A 39 94.92 8.67 85.08
CA GLN A 39 95.16 10.09 85.41
C GLN A 39 94.67 11.02 84.30
N VAL A 40 94.89 10.67 83.03
CA VAL A 40 94.36 11.44 81.88
C VAL A 40 92.85 11.29 81.79
N HIS A 41 92.32 10.07 81.99
CA HIS A 41 90.89 9.83 81.99
C HIS A 41 90.16 10.67 83.07
N GLY A 42 90.69 10.76 84.28
CA GLY A 42 90.11 11.56 85.38
C GLY A 42 90.25 13.08 85.23
N HIS A 43 90.96 13.59 84.21
CA HIS A 43 91.18 15.02 84.04
C HIS A 43 89.90 15.75 83.61
N PRO A 44 89.57 16.93 84.19
CA PRO A 44 88.33 17.67 83.89
C PRO A 44 88.09 17.94 82.40
N ASP A 45 89.14 18.33 81.67
CA ASP A 45 89.05 18.64 80.24
C ASP A 45 88.75 17.41 79.37
N PHE A 46 89.29 16.24 79.72
CA PHE A 46 88.96 14.99 79.03
C PHE A 46 87.56 14.52 79.41
N GLN A 47 87.18 14.61 80.69
CA GLN A 47 85.83 14.29 81.16
C GLN A 47 84.73 15.21 80.59
N ALA A 48 85.06 16.44 80.20
CA ALA A 48 84.14 17.29 79.44
C ALA A 48 83.85 16.71 78.05
N GLU A 49 84.87 16.21 77.36
CA GLU A 49 84.69 15.55 76.05
C GLU A 49 84.04 14.16 76.14
N VAL A 50 84.29 13.41 77.23
CA VAL A 50 83.56 12.16 77.50
C VAL A 50 82.06 12.44 77.68
N ARG A 51 81.67 13.49 78.41
CA ARG A 51 80.26 13.90 78.52
C ARG A 51 79.66 14.33 77.18
N ASN A 52 80.44 15.01 76.34
CA ASN A 52 80.02 15.34 74.97
C ASN A 52 79.84 14.05 74.14
N LEU A 53 80.73 13.07 74.26
CA LEU A 53 80.59 11.77 73.62
C LEU A 53 79.33 11.04 74.09
N GLU A 54 79.07 10.96 75.40
CA GLU A 54 77.85 10.34 75.94
C GLU A 54 76.57 11.01 75.40
N GLN A 55 76.58 12.34 75.25
CA GLN A 55 75.48 13.07 74.64
C GLN A 55 75.32 12.72 73.15
N LEU A 56 76.42 12.63 72.40
CA LEU A 56 76.40 12.23 70.99
C LEU A 56 75.94 10.77 70.81
N ILE A 57 76.35 9.86 71.70
CA ILE A 57 75.91 8.46 71.70
C ILE A 57 74.40 8.40 71.90
N ARG A 58 73.84 9.09 72.89
CA ARG A 58 72.37 9.15 73.08
C ARG A 58 71.64 9.72 71.86
N GLN A 59 72.18 10.78 71.26
CA GLN A 59 71.62 11.34 70.03
C GLN A 59 71.72 10.36 68.84
N ASP A 60 72.78 9.57 68.74
CA ASP A 60 72.92 8.55 67.70
C ASP A 60 72.00 7.34 67.94
N GLU A 61 71.79 6.94 69.20
CA GLU A 61 70.80 5.92 69.57
C GLU A 61 69.38 6.35 69.19
N ASP A 62 68.97 7.57 69.55
CA ASP A 62 67.66 8.12 69.17
C ASP A 62 67.50 8.19 67.65
N ARG A 63 68.56 8.61 66.93
CA ARG A 63 68.59 8.63 65.47
C ARG A 63 68.47 7.22 64.87
N ARG A 64 69.23 6.23 65.38
CA ARG A 64 69.15 4.82 64.93
C ARG A 64 67.77 4.23 65.19
N ASN A 65 67.15 4.56 66.33
CA ASN A 65 65.78 4.15 66.65
C ASN A 65 64.75 4.75 65.68
N GLN A 66 64.89 6.05 65.35
CA GLN A 66 64.05 6.69 64.34
C GLN A 66 64.26 6.06 62.95
N LEU A 67 65.51 5.76 62.58
CA LEU A 67 65.82 5.10 61.31
C LEU A 67 65.19 3.70 61.23
N GLU A 68 65.35 2.87 62.28
CA GLU A 68 64.77 1.53 62.30
C GLU A 68 63.25 1.58 62.31
N TYR A 69 62.64 2.56 62.98
CA TYR A 69 61.19 2.79 62.90
C TYR A 69 60.75 3.06 61.46
N LYS A 70 61.46 3.94 60.72
CA LYS A 70 61.14 4.22 59.31
C LYS A 70 61.32 3.01 58.41
N LEU A 71 62.39 2.24 58.62
CA LEU A 71 62.59 0.97 57.91
C LEU A 71 61.49 -0.05 58.25
N ALA A 72 61.04 -0.13 59.50
CA ALA A 72 59.94 -0.99 59.91
C ALA A 72 58.61 -0.60 59.25
N VAL A 73 58.34 0.69 59.07
CA VAL A 73 57.17 1.15 58.28
C VAL A 73 57.26 0.65 56.85
N ALA A 74 58.42 0.79 56.19
CA ALA A 74 58.61 0.28 54.82
C ALA A 74 58.46 -1.26 54.73
N ARG A 75 58.93 -2.01 55.75
CA ARG A 75 58.73 -3.47 55.85
C ARG A 75 57.26 -3.83 55.97
N ASN A 76 56.55 -3.18 56.89
CA ASN A 76 55.12 -3.43 57.09
C ASN A 76 54.32 -3.10 55.82
N THR A 77 54.62 -1.99 55.13
CA THR A 77 54.02 -1.67 53.83
C THR A 77 54.31 -2.76 52.80
N TRP A 78 55.51 -3.33 52.79
CA TRP A 78 55.86 -4.43 51.88
C TRP A 78 55.05 -5.72 52.16
N ASP A 79 54.85 -6.05 53.43
CA ASP A 79 54.06 -7.22 53.86
C ASP A 79 52.56 -7.04 53.57
N GLU A 80 52.04 -5.82 53.69
CA GLU A 80 50.65 -5.47 53.39
C GLU A 80 50.33 -5.45 51.89
N LEU A 81 51.36 -5.31 51.04
CA LEU A 81 51.17 -5.38 49.59
C LEU A 81 50.89 -6.82 49.17
N SER A 82 49.69 -7.06 48.64
CA SER A 82 49.25 -8.38 48.19
C SER A 82 48.80 -8.34 46.73
N PRO A 83 49.30 -9.25 45.87
CA PRO A 83 48.78 -9.43 44.51
C PRO A 83 47.29 -9.76 44.47
N ASP A 84 46.76 -10.35 45.54
CA ASP A 84 45.36 -10.77 45.64
C ASP A 84 44.43 -9.65 46.12
N ASP A 85 44.99 -8.55 46.66
CA ASP A 85 44.24 -7.38 47.11
C ASP A 85 44.61 -6.13 46.30
N PRO A 86 43.83 -5.76 45.27
CA PRO A 86 44.06 -4.55 44.48
C PRO A 86 44.01 -3.26 45.31
N ALA A 87 43.30 -3.25 46.44
CA ALA A 87 43.24 -2.08 47.32
C ALA A 87 44.57 -1.85 48.05
N SER A 88 45.46 -2.84 48.08
CA SER A 88 46.84 -2.65 48.55
C SER A 88 47.64 -1.67 47.68
N LEU A 89 47.23 -1.42 46.42
CA LEU A 89 47.82 -0.41 45.54
C LEU A 89 47.34 1.02 45.80
N GLU A 90 46.50 1.26 46.81
CA GLU A 90 46.07 2.62 47.14
C GLU A 90 47.29 3.55 47.37
N PRO A 91 47.32 4.76 46.77
CA PRO A 91 48.47 5.64 46.80
C PRO A 91 48.89 5.96 48.21
N ASN A 92 47.92 6.14 49.12
CA ASN A 92 48.21 6.40 50.53
C ASN A 92 48.99 5.24 51.16
N ARG A 93 48.66 3.98 50.85
CA ARG A 93 49.31 2.80 51.45
C ARG A 93 50.72 2.60 50.89
N ILE A 94 50.87 2.69 49.57
CA ILE A 94 52.18 2.52 48.92
C ILE A 94 53.11 3.69 49.24
N ASN A 95 52.60 4.92 49.16
CA ASN A 95 53.40 6.11 49.37
C ASN A 95 53.86 6.20 50.83
N MET A 96 53.09 5.69 51.81
CA MET A 96 53.58 5.60 53.20
C MET A 96 54.92 4.87 53.32
N GLY A 97 55.13 3.79 52.57
CA GLY A 97 56.40 3.06 52.55
C GLY A 97 57.53 3.86 51.87
N PHE A 98 57.24 4.50 50.74
CA PHE A 98 58.23 5.32 50.03
C PHE A 98 58.58 6.62 50.77
N ASP A 99 57.59 7.31 51.34
CA ASP A 99 57.76 8.50 52.16
C ASP A 99 58.60 8.16 53.41
N ALA A 100 58.34 7.00 54.04
CA ALA A 100 59.16 6.53 55.16
C ALA A 100 60.61 6.25 54.73
N LEU A 101 60.85 5.70 53.53
CA LEU A 101 62.20 5.51 53.00
C LEU A 101 62.88 6.84 52.65
N ASP A 102 62.16 7.82 52.11
CA ASP A 102 62.71 9.14 51.81
C ASP A 102 63.07 9.90 53.08
N GLU A 103 62.24 9.81 54.13
CA GLU A 103 62.59 10.32 55.46
C GLU A 103 63.80 9.57 56.04
N ALA A 104 63.88 8.25 55.88
CA ALA A 104 65.03 7.45 56.32
C ALA A 104 66.34 7.89 55.64
N LYS A 105 66.30 8.31 54.36
CA LYS A 105 67.48 8.85 53.65
C LYS A 105 68.04 10.09 54.33
N THR A 106 67.19 10.93 54.92
CA THR A 106 67.63 12.15 55.63
C THR A 106 68.28 11.86 56.99
N ILE A 107 67.98 10.69 57.58
CA ILE A 107 68.44 10.26 58.92
C ILE A 107 69.73 9.42 58.82
N ALA A 108 69.95 8.73 57.70
CA ALA A 108 71.06 7.80 57.51
C ALA A 108 72.44 8.50 57.42
N LYS A 109 73.38 8.07 58.26
CA LYS A 109 74.76 8.57 58.30
C LYS A 109 75.77 7.61 57.71
N THR A 110 75.58 6.30 57.90
CA THR A 110 76.57 5.30 57.46
C THR A 110 76.27 4.74 56.06
N ALA A 111 77.30 4.20 55.39
CA ALA A 111 77.13 3.53 54.10
C ALA A 111 76.23 2.28 54.21
N MET A 112 76.27 1.57 55.34
CA MET A 112 75.42 0.40 55.56
C MET A 112 73.94 0.78 55.68
N GLU A 113 73.63 1.84 56.42
CA GLU A 113 72.26 2.36 56.56
C GLU A 113 71.68 2.78 55.19
N ARG A 114 72.48 3.50 54.39
CA ARG A 114 72.07 3.88 53.02
C ARG A 114 71.83 2.68 52.12
N ARG A 115 72.67 1.64 52.24
CA ARG A 115 72.48 0.38 51.49
C ARG A 115 71.20 -0.34 51.89
N ALA A 116 70.87 -0.39 53.18
CA ALA A 116 69.64 -0.99 53.67
C ALA A 116 68.40 -0.25 53.13
N ILE A 117 68.42 1.08 53.10
CA ILE A 117 67.33 1.89 52.50
C ILE A 117 67.15 1.57 51.02
N LEU A 118 68.25 1.54 50.24
CA LEU A 118 68.20 1.21 48.81
C LEU A 118 67.67 -0.20 48.56
N GLU A 119 68.06 -1.18 49.39
CA GLU A 119 67.54 -2.55 49.30
C GLU A 119 66.03 -2.59 49.51
N TRP A 120 65.51 -1.86 50.51
CA TRP A 120 64.07 -1.78 50.77
C TRP A 120 63.31 -1.00 49.70
N GLU A 121 63.90 0.05 49.13
CA GLU A 121 63.35 0.79 48.00
C GLU A 121 63.20 -0.10 46.76
N GLU A 122 64.21 -0.92 46.46
CA GLU A 122 64.15 -1.90 45.38
C GLU A 122 63.11 -2.99 45.66
N LYS A 123 63.06 -3.54 46.88
CA LYS A 123 62.05 -4.54 47.28
C LYS A 123 60.62 -4.01 47.17
N LEU A 124 60.35 -2.77 47.63
CA LEU A 124 59.05 -2.13 47.49
C LEU A 124 58.69 -1.86 46.03
N ASN A 125 59.64 -1.40 45.21
CA ASN A 125 59.42 -1.21 43.78
C ASN A 125 59.11 -2.52 43.04
N GLN A 126 59.86 -3.59 43.31
CA GLN A 126 59.60 -4.92 42.75
C GLN A 126 58.22 -5.44 43.15
N LYS A 127 57.86 -5.31 44.43
CA LYS A 127 56.55 -5.73 44.94
C LYS A 127 55.42 -4.92 44.30
N LYS A 128 55.54 -3.59 44.24
CA LYS A 128 54.59 -2.70 43.56
C LYS A 128 54.36 -3.10 42.11
N ARG A 129 55.43 -3.39 41.36
CA ARG A 129 55.32 -3.87 39.97
C ARG A 129 54.61 -5.22 39.88
N ALA A 130 54.96 -6.17 40.75
CA ALA A 130 54.33 -7.50 40.75
C ALA A 130 52.82 -7.43 41.07
N VAL A 131 52.42 -6.61 42.05
CA VAL A 131 51.01 -6.39 42.37
C VAL A 131 50.29 -5.69 41.21
N GLN A 132 50.90 -4.66 40.60
CA GLN A 132 50.32 -3.99 39.43
C GLN A 132 50.10 -4.96 38.25
N LEU A 133 51.07 -5.82 37.94
CA LEU A 133 50.94 -6.83 36.90
C LEU A 133 49.80 -7.81 37.19
N ALA A 134 49.68 -8.29 38.43
CA ALA A 134 48.59 -9.20 38.81
C ALA A 134 47.20 -8.53 38.67
N VAL A 135 47.09 -7.25 39.05
CA VAL A 135 45.85 -6.46 38.88
C VAL A 135 45.53 -6.26 37.40
N ASP A 136 46.53 -5.94 36.59
CA ASP A 136 46.39 -5.75 35.15
C ASP A 136 45.99 -7.06 34.44
N ASP A 137 46.59 -8.19 34.80
CA ASP A 137 46.26 -9.52 34.25
C ASP A 137 44.83 -9.94 34.60
N LYS A 138 44.41 -9.73 35.86
CA LYS A 138 43.04 -9.97 36.29
C LYS A 138 42.05 -9.10 35.53
N PHE A 139 42.37 -7.82 35.34
CA PHE A 139 41.55 -6.92 34.54
C PHE A 139 41.45 -7.42 33.08
N GLN A 140 42.55 -7.80 32.44
CA GLN A 140 42.54 -8.35 31.08
C GLN A 140 41.66 -9.60 30.96
N MET A 141 41.70 -10.49 31.95
CA MET A 141 40.83 -11.68 31.99
C MET A 141 39.36 -11.31 32.11
N GLU A 142 39.02 -10.39 33.02
CA GLU A 142 37.65 -9.89 33.19
C GLU A 142 37.12 -9.24 31.91
N VAL A 143 37.93 -8.40 31.24
CA VAL A 143 37.57 -7.78 29.95
C VAL A 143 37.41 -8.82 28.85
N SER A 144 38.27 -9.84 28.80
CA SER A 144 38.16 -10.92 27.82
C SER A 144 36.89 -11.75 28.01
N GLN A 145 36.50 -12.01 29.27
CA GLN A 145 35.25 -12.69 29.58
C GLN A 145 34.04 -11.81 29.21
N PHE A 146 34.10 -10.52 29.55
CA PHE A 146 33.08 -9.55 29.19
C PHE A 146 32.87 -9.47 27.67
N GLN A 147 33.95 -9.39 26.88
CA GLN A 147 33.89 -9.39 25.42
C GLN A 147 33.20 -10.64 24.86
N ARG A 148 33.47 -11.82 25.44
CA ARG A 148 32.80 -13.06 25.01
C ARG A 148 31.29 -12.99 25.27
N SER A 149 30.87 -12.44 26.41
CA SER A 149 29.44 -12.25 26.72
C SER A 149 28.76 -11.30 25.74
N VAL A 150 29.40 -10.18 25.38
CA VAL A 150 28.90 -9.24 24.35
C VAL A 150 28.80 -9.92 22.98
N ASN A 151 29.79 -10.73 22.61
CA ASN A 151 29.81 -11.45 21.34
C ASN A 151 28.79 -12.59 21.27
N ALA A 152 28.40 -13.17 22.41
CA ALA A 152 27.42 -14.25 22.49
C ALA A 152 25.96 -13.78 22.43
N LEU A 153 25.72 -12.46 22.39
CA LEU A 153 24.38 -11.89 22.28
C LEU A 153 23.69 -12.32 20.98
N ASP A 154 22.48 -12.86 21.11
CA ASP A 154 21.61 -13.20 19.99
C ASP A 154 20.86 -11.94 19.49
N PRO A 155 21.10 -11.48 18.25
CA PRO A 155 20.41 -10.32 17.69
C PRO A 155 18.89 -10.48 17.57
N ASP A 156 18.36 -11.71 17.56
CA ASP A 156 16.92 -11.98 17.47
C ASP A 156 16.23 -12.07 18.85
N ALA A 157 16.97 -11.94 19.95
CA ALA A 157 16.40 -11.96 21.30
C ALA A 157 15.47 -10.74 21.56
N LEU A 158 14.33 -10.97 22.20
CA LEU A 158 13.33 -9.93 22.53
C LEU A 158 13.92 -8.78 23.37
N ASP A 159 14.90 -9.06 24.22
CA ASP A 159 15.54 -8.12 25.13
C ASP A 159 16.92 -7.64 24.67
N TYR A 160 17.32 -7.93 23.42
CA TYR A 160 18.63 -7.62 22.85
C TYR A 160 19.09 -6.17 23.10
N SER A 161 18.21 -5.19 22.87
CA SER A 161 18.52 -3.76 23.09
C SER A 161 18.75 -3.41 24.56
N SER A 162 17.93 -3.96 25.46
CA SER A 162 18.10 -3.78 26.90
C SER A 162 19.40 -4.41 27.39
N GLN A 163 19.74 -5.58 26.85
CA GLN A 163 21.01 -6.25 27.13
C GLN A 163 22.19 -5.40 26.64
N LEU A 164 22.17 -4.89 25.39
CA LEU A 164 23.23 -4.02 24.86
C LEU A 164 23.45 -2.77 25.72
N GLN A 165 22.38 -2.12 26.18
CA GLN A 165 22.49 -0.97 27.07
C GLN A 165 23.12 -1.34 28.43
N SER A 166 22.73 -2.48 29.00
CA SER A 166 23.35 -2.99 30.22
C SER A 166 24.84 -3.31 30.03
N TYR A 167 25.21 -3.93 28.90
CA TYR A 167 26.62 -4.16 28.57
C TYR A 167 27.36 -2.83 28.38
N ARG A 168 26.77 -1.83 27.73
CA ARG A 168 27.36 -0.50 27.60
C ARG A 168 27.67 0.12 28.96
N THR A 169 26.73 0.12 29.91
CA THR A 169 26.95 0.61 31.28
C THR A 169 28.05 -0.19 32.00
N ASN A 170 28.07 -1.51 31.86
CA ASN A 170 29.10 -2.36 32.47
C ASN A 170 30.49 -2.09 31.88
N ALA A 171 30.58 -1.82 30.57
CA ALA A 171 31.83 -1.44 29.92
C ALA A 171 32.33 -0.07 30.42
N GLU A 172 31.44 0.91 30.60
CA GLU A 172 31.79 2.20 31.22
C GLU A 172 32.32 2.01 32.66
N PHE A 173 31.69 1.15 33.45
CA PHE A 173 32.17 0.80 34.79
C PHE A 173 33.56 0.15 34.77
N LEU A 174 33.82 -0.76 33.83
CA LEU A 174 35.15 -1.37 33.65
C LEU A 174 36.19 -0.33 33.20
N LYS A 175 35.79 0.67 32.40
CA LYS A 175 36.67 1.76 31.95
C LYS A 175 37.12 2.67 33.11
N GLU A 176 36.25 2.90 34.08
CA GLU A 176 36.53 3.74 35.26
C GLU A 176 37.29 3.01 36.37
N ARG A 177 37.67 1.75 36.16
CA ARG A 177 38.30 0.93 37.19
C ARG A 177 39.63 1.53 37.64
N LYS A 178 39.72 1.77 38.95
CA LYS A 178 40.93 2.26 39.61
C LYS A 178 42.01 1.16 39.69
N TRP A 179 43.26 1.58 39.89
CA TRP A 179 44.41 0.72 40.17
C TRP A 179 44.87 -0.19 39.01
N VAL A 180 44.37 0.06 37.81
CA VAL A 180 44.85 -0.57 36.57
C VAL A 180 45.82 0.38 35.88
N SER A 181 46.79 -0.14 35.13
CA SER A 181 47.67 0.68 34.29
C SER A 181 46.86 1.59 33.37
N ARG A 182 47.22 2.89 33.33
CA ARG A 182 46.41 3.97 32.72
C ARG A 182 45.94 3.70 31.29
N ASP A 183 46.76 3.01 30.49
CA ASP A 183 46.48 2.77 29.08
C ASP A 183 45.62 1.52 28.81
N LEU A 184 45.49 0.62 29.80
CA LEU A 184 44.79 -0.65 29.62
C LEU A 184 43.27 -0.48 29.43
N PRO A 185 42.54 0.30 30.26
CA PRO A 185 41.11 0.51 30.06
C PRO A 185 40.81 1.10 28.68
N THR A 186 41.51 2.15 28.27
CA THR A 186 41.35 2.77 26.93
C THR A 186 41.63 1.76 25.82
N ARG A 187 42.76 1.03 25.87
CA ARG A 187 43.15 0.10 24.81
C ARG A 187 42.19 -1.09 24.65
N LEU A 188 41.65 -1.60 25.76
CA LEU A 188 40.87 -2.83 25.75
C LEU A 188 39.36 -2.61 25.76
N ILE A 189 38.85 -1.55 26.40
CA ILE A 189 37.41 -1.29 26.52
C ILE A 189 36.89 -0.42 25.38
N ASP A 190 37.63 0.59 24.91
CA ASP A 190 37.12 1.50 23.88
C ASP A 190 36.71 0.79 22.57
N PRO A 191 37.44 -0.22 22.07
CA PRO A 191 36.98 -1.01 20.93
C PRO A 191 35.67 -1.76 21.19
N ILE A 192 35.45 -2.22 22.42
CA ILE A 192 34.24 -2.93 22.84
C ILE A 192 33.05 -1.97 22.91
N LEU A 193 33.27 -0.78 23.49
CA LEU A 193 32.27 0.29 23.51
C LEU A 193 31.86 0.70 22.10
N ALA A 194 32.82 0.91 21.20
CA ALA A 194 32.55 1.24 19.80
C ALA A 194 31.71 0.16 19.09
N GLU A 195 32.01 -1.12 19.34
CA GLU A 195 31.23 -2.24 18.80
C GLU A 195 29.82 -2.30 19.39
N ILE A 196 29.66 -2.11 20.71
CA ILE A 196 28.35 -2.05 21.37
C ILE A 196 27.53 -0.88 20.82
N ASP A 197 28.10 0.32 20.75
CA ASP A 197 27.45 1.52 20.23
C ASP A 197 27.03 1.33 18.76
N PHE A 198 27.89 0.70 17.94
CA PHE A 198 27.54 0.32 16.57
C PHE A 198 26.35 -0.64 16.51
N ARG A 199 26.32 -1.67 17.36
CA ARG A 199 25.19 -2.62 17.44
C ARG A 199 23.90 -1.98 17.93
N ILE A 200 23.98 -1.07 18.91
CA ILE A 200 22.84 -0.28 19.39
C ILE A 200 22.28 0.55 18.24
N HIS A 201 23.14 1.30 17.55
CA HIS A 201 22.73 2.12 16.41
C HIS A 201 22.08 1.29 15.30
N LYS A 202 22.64 0.11 14.99
CA LYS A 202 22.08 -0.82 14.00
C LYS A 202 20.70 -1.35 14.41
N ASP A 203 20.51 -1.74 15.68
CA ASP A 203 19.21 -2.17 16.21
C ASP A 203 18.17 -1.03 16.19
N GLU A 204 18.58 0.19 16.55
CA GLU A 204 17.71 1.36 16.48
C GLU A 204 17.21 1.63 15.05
N ILE A 205 18.11 1.57 14.06
CA ILE A 205 17.74 1.70 12.63
C ILE A 205 16.78 0.57 12.25
N ALA A 206 17.07 -0.69 12.59
CA ALA A 206 16.20 -1.82 12.27
C ALA A 206 14.80 -1.68 12.90
N ARG A 207 14.70 -1.16 14.13
CA ARG A 207 13.42 -0.90 14.82
C ARG A 207 12.67 0.28 14.21
N LYS A 208 13.36 1.33 13.78
CA LYS A 208 12.74 2.45 13.06
C LYS A 208 12.23 1.97 11.71
N GLU A 209 13.02 1.17 10.99
CA GLU A 209 12.62 0.57 9.73
C GLU A 209 11.37 -0.29 9.91
N ALA A 210 11.36 -1.21 10.89
CA ALA A 210 10.21 -2.05 11.19
C ALA A 210 8.94 -1.23 11.50
N ARG A 211 9.07 -0.10 12.23
CA ARG A 211 7.95 0.83 12.46
C ARG A 211 7.46 1.47 11.17
N SER A 212 8.34 1.96 10.31
CA SER A 212 7.95 2.52 9.01
C SER A 212 7.27 1.49 8.11
N LEU A 213 7.74 0.23 8.10
CA LEU A 213 7.09 -0.86 7.35
C LEU A 213 5.71 -1.21 7.91
N GLU A 214 5.50 -1.13 9.23
CA GLU A 214 4.19 -1.31 9.85
C GLU A 214 3.24 -0.15 9.51
N GLU A 215 3.72 1.09 9.42
CA GLU A 215 2.89 2.21 8.94
C GLU A 215 2.48 2.03 7.46
N ILE A 216 3.38 1.53 6.60
CA ILE A 216 3.05 1.13 5.23
C ILE A 216 1.96 0.03 5.25
N ARG A 217 2.11 -0.99 6.10
CA ARG A 217 1.11 -2.05 6.25
C ARG A 217 -0.27 -1.54 6.67
N LYS A 218 -0.35 -0.58 7.60
CA LYS A 218 -1.63 0.00 8.05
C LYS A 218 -2.35 0.76 6.93
N SER A 219 -1.60 1.31 5.98
CA SER A 219 -2.14 2.05 4.83
C SER A 219 -2.59 1.18 3.64
N VAL A 220 -2.52 -0.16 3.76
CA VAL A 220 -3.01 -1.09 2.73
C VAL A 220 -4.50 -0.87 2.46
N GLY A 221 -4.85 -0.71 1.18
CA GLY A 221 -6.22 -0.41 0.74
C GLY A 221 -6.51 1.09 0.65
N GLU A 222 -5.58 1.96 1.04
CA GLU A 222 -5.70 3.41 0.95
C GLU A 222 -4.60 3.99 0.04
N PRO A 223 -4.84 4.11 -1.29
CA PRO A 223 -3.81 4.46 -2.27
C PRO A 223 -2.95 5.69 -1.89
N VAL A 224 -3.60 6.80 -1.52
CA VAL A 224 -2.91 8.05 -1.18
C VAL A 224 -2.08 7.90 0.10
N SER A 225 -2.63 7.25 1.12
CA SER A 225 -1.95 7.00 2.39
C SER A 225 -0.73 6.12 2.19
N PHE A 226 -0.89 5.04 1.41
CA PHE A 226 0.19 4.11 1.06
C PHE A 226 1.31 4.79 0.29
N GLN A 227 0.97 5.62 -0.71
CA GLN A 227 1.93 6.42 -1.45
C GLN A 227 2.76 7.32 -0.53
N ASN A 228 2.10 8.01 0.40
CA ASN A 228 2.74 8.90 1.34
C ASN A 228 3.69 8.14 2.26
N LYS A 229 3.30 6.96 2.76
CA LYS A 229 4.16 6.13 3.62
C LYS A 229 5.36 5.55 2.90
N LEU A 230 5.22 5.18 1.62
CA LEU A 230 6.38 4.81 0.80
C LEU A 230 7.33 6.01 0.58
N ASN A 231 6.80 7.20 0.28
CA ASN A 231 7.60 8.41 0.14
C ASN A 231 8.32 8.79 1.44
N GLU A 232 7.64 8.72 2.58
CA GLU A 232 8.25 8.94 3.91
C GLU A 232 9.42 7.96 4.14
N TYR A 233 9.26 6.69 3.77
CA TYR A 233 10.33 5.69 3.85
C TYR A 233 11.51 6.05 2.92
N ILE A 234 11.24 6.40 1.66
CA ILE A 234 12.28 6.71 0.66
C ILE A 234 13.10 7.96 1.04
N ASN A 235 12.45 8.95 1.65
CA ASN A 235 13.07 10.22 2.03
C ASN A 235 13.77 10.18 3.40
N ASN A 236 13.64 9.09 4.15
CA ASN A 236 14.36 8.93 5.40
C ASN A 236 15.84 8.59 5.14
N ALA A 237 16.74 9.51 5.50
CA ALA A 237 18.18 9.36 5.32
C ALA A 237 18.77 8.12 6.01
N GLU A 238 18.18 7.65 7.11
CA GLU A 238 18.63 6.45 7.81
C GLU A 238 18.40 5.16 7.00
N PHE A 239 17.55 5.20 5.97
CA PHE A 239 17.24 4.06 5.10
C PHE A 239 17.91 4.18 3.72
N GLU A 240 18.86 5.10 3.55
CA GLU A 240 19.49 5.37 2.25
C GLU A 240 20.08 4.12 1.59
N ASN A 241 20.68 3.24 2.39
CA ASN A 241 21.31 1.99 1.93
C ASN A 241 20.36 0.78 1.95
N SER A 242 19.08 0.97 2.27
CA SER A 242 18.11 -0.13 2.28
C SER A 242 17.85 -0.61 0.85
N PRO A 243 17.91 -1.93 0.57
CA PRO A 243 17.55 -2.46 -0.74
C PRO A 243 16.08 -2.17 -1.10
N ARG A 244 15.19 -2.01 -0.09
CA ARG A 244 13.77 -1.69 -0.30
C ARG A 244 13.55 -0.32 -0.92
N ARG A 245 14.46 0.63 -0.65
CA ARG A 245 14.32 2.01 -1.11
C ARG A 245 14.22 2.10 -2.62
N ARG A 246 15.07 1.34 -3.34
CA ARG A 246 15.07 1.30 -4.81
C ARG A 246 13.78 0.70 -5.37
N ASP A 247 13.32 -0.40 -4.77
CA ASP A 247 12.08 -1.06 -5.17
C ASP A 247 10.86 -0.15 -4.95
N PHE A 248 10.78 0.51 -3.79
CA PHE A 248 9.71 1.46 -3.47
C PHE A 248 9.74 2.66 -4.41
N GLN A 249 10.92 3.19 -4.72
CA GLN A 249 11.08 4.28 -5.67
C GLN A 249 10.60 3.88 -7.07
N HIS A 250 11.05 2.72 -7.56
CA HIS A 250 10.59 2.18 -8.85
C HIS A 250 9.07 2.00 -8.88
N LEU A 251 8.49 1.46 -7.81
CA LEU A 251 7.04 1.28 -7.68
C LEU A 251 6.30 2.62 -7.76
N LEU A 252 6.78 3.65 -7.06
CA LEU A 252 6.16 4.97 -7.06
C LEU A 252 6.25 5.66 -8.42
N GLU A 253 7.39 5.55 -9.10
CA GLU A 253 7.63 6.19 -10.39
C GLU A 253 6.85 5.51 -11.53
N ASN A 254 6.71 4.18 -11.49
CA ASN A 254 6.24 3.41 -12.66
C ASN A 254 4.88 2.74 -12.49
N GLU A 255 4.44 2.47 -11.25
CA GLU A 255 3.28 1.61 -10.99
C GLU A 255 2.18 2.29 -10.18
N THR A 256 2.38 3.52 -9.68
CA THR A 256 1.37 4.26 -8.90
C THR A 256 0.00 4.30 -9.59
N GLU A 257 -0.02 4.60 -10.88
CA GLU A 257 -1.25 4.68 -11.67
C GLU A 257 -2.02 3.35 -11.70
N LEU A 258 -1.31 2.21 -11.65
CA LEU A 258 -1.92 0.89 -11.79
C LEU A 258 -2.80 0.54 -10.58
N TRP A 259 -2.25 0.68 -9.38
CA TRP A 259 -2.98 0.30 -8.17
C TRP A 259 -3.96 1.38 -7.72
N VAL A 260 -3.70 2.66 -8.00
CA VAL A 260 -4.72 3.72 -7.89
C VAL A 260 -5.88 3.42 -8.84
N GLY A 261 -5.58 3.04 -10.09
CA GLY A 261 -6.57 2.70 -11.11
C GLY A 261 -7.42 1.50 -10.74
N ALA A 262 -6.82 0.46 -10.16
CA ALA A 262 -7.58 -0.70 -9.67
C ALA A 262 -8.57 -0.32 -8.55
N GLU A 263 -8.19 0.55 -7.61
CA GLU A 263 -9.11 1.01 -6.57
C GLU A 263 -10.21 1.93 -7.11
N GLU A 264 -9.90 2.82 -8.05
CA GLU A 264 -10.92 3.61 -8.75
C GLU A 264 -11.88 2.72 -9.55
N TRP A 265 -11.34 1.67 -10.18
CA TRP A 265 -12.13 0.64 -10.88
C TRP A 265 -13.05 -0.11 -9.93
N ASN A 266 -12.57 -0.55 -8.77
CA ASN A 266 -13.39 -1.21 -7.75
C ASN A 266 -14.54 -0.28 -7.28
N LYS A 267 -14.26 1.02 -7.11
CA LYS A 267 -15.28 2.02 -6.75
C LYS A 267 -16.34 2.17 -7.84
N VAL A 268 -15.96 2.29 -9.11
CA VAL A 268 -16.93 2.41 -10.21
C VAL A 268 -17.71 1.11 -10.38
N THR A 269 -17.02 -0.04 -10.46
CA THR A 269 -17.67 -1.33 -10.62
C THR A 269 -18.61 -1.67 -9.47
N SER A 270 -18.31 -1.27 -8.23
CA SER A 270 -19.24 -1.46 -7.11
C SER A 270 -20.56 -0.70 -7.27
N LYS A 271 -20.56 0.46 -7.96
CA LYS A 271 -21.80 1.19 -8.30
C LYS A 271 -22.64 0.47 -9.36
N PHE A 272 -21.98 -0.31 -10.23
CA PHE A 272 -22.63 -1.15 -11.24
C PHE A 272 -22.98 -2.55 -10.72
N LYS A 273 -22.31 -3.04 -9.68
CA LYS A 273 -22.56 -4.34 -9.08
C LYS A 273 -23.97 -4.36 -8.47
N GLY A 274 -24.86 -5.15 -9.08
CA GLY A 274 -26.27 -5.19 -8.70
C GLY A 274 -27.09 -4.00 -9.19
N ALA A 275 -26.51 -3.12 -10.01
CA ALA A 275 -27.29 -2.13 -10.74
C ALA A 275 -28.14 -2.84 -11.80
N ASN A 276 -29.43 -2.55 -11.78
CA ASN A 276 -30.34 -3.04 -12.80
C ASN A 276 -30.28 -2.10 -14.02
N LEU A 277 -29.55 -2.48 -15.08
CA LEU A 277 -29.46 -1.66 -16.29
C LEU A 277 -30.82 -1.42 -16.97
N VAL A 278 -31.79 -2.32 -16.78
CA VAL A 278 -33.15 -2.18 -17.31
C VAL A 278 -33.86 -0.98 -16.69
N SER A 279 -33.54 -0.63 -15.44
CA SER A 279 -34.16 0.49 -14.72
C SER A 279 -33.62 1.88 -15.11
N TYR A 280 -32.56 1.94 -15.92
CA TYR A 280 -31.99 3.21 -16.34
C TYR A 280 -32.86 3.92 -17.36
N ASN A 281 -32.99 5.23 -17.18
CA ASN A 281 -33.73 6.10 -18.08
C ASN A 281 -32.80 7.13 -18.75
N PRO A 282 -33.25 7.82 -19.81
CA PRO A 282 -32.43 8.78 -20.56
C PRO A 282 -31.90 9.95 -19.73
N LYS A 283 -32.48 10.22 -18.55
CA LYS A 283 -32.03 11.28 -17.63
C LYS A 283 -30.79 10.85 -16.84
N TYR A 284 -30.72 9.60 -16.40
CA TYR A 284 -29.61 9.10 -15.56
C TYR A 284 -28.48 8.43 -16.35
N ALA A 285 -28.77 7.91 -17.55
CA ALA A 285 -27.78 7.26 -18.40
C ALA A 285 -26.55 8.16 -18.73
N PRO A 286 -26.69 9.47 -19.05
CA PRO A 286 -25.54 10.34 -19.36
C PRO A 286 -24.53 10.44 -18.21
N MET A 287 -25.01 10.54 -16.96
CA MET A 287 -24.15 10.62 -15.78
C MET A 287 -23.30 9.35 -15.62
N ARG A 288 -23.87 8.17 -15.90
CA ARG A 288 -23.12 6.90 -15.84
C ARG A 288 -22.15 6.72 -16.99
N ILE A 289 -22.51 7.19 -18.18
CA ILE A 289 -21.62 7.20 -19.35
C ILE A 289 -20.41 8.08 -19.06
N GLU A 290 -20.60 9.27 -18.49
CA GLU A 290 -19.52 10.17 -18.10
C GLU A 290 -18.59 9.51 -17.06
N GLU A 291 -19.15 8.93 -15.98
CA GLU A 291 -18.37 8.21 -14.96
C GLU A 291 -17.57 7.04 -15.56
N ALA A 292 -18.18 6.26 -16.46
CA ALA A 292 -17.54 5.11 -17.11
C ALA A 292 -16.46 5.53 -18.12
N ASN A 293 -16.73 6.53 -18.97
CA ASN A 293 -15.77 7.05 -19.93
C ASN A 293 -14.56 7.70 -19.26
N ALA A 294 -14.76 8.45 -18.18
CA ALA A 294 -13.66 9.02 -17.40
C ALA A 294 -12.73 7.91 -16.86
N LEU A 295 -13.29 6.77 -16.45
CA LEU A 295 -12.52 5.62 -16.01
C LEU A 295 -11.78 4.91 -17.16
N LEU A 296 -12.48 4.69 -18.29
CA LEU A 296 -11.92 4.06 -19.49
C LEU A 296 -10.78 4.89 -20.11
N GLU A 297 -10.90 6.21 -20.08
CA GLU A 297 -9.86 7.12 -20.59
C GLU A 297 -8.63 7.15 -19.68
N LYS A 298 -8.86 7.21 -18.36
CA LYS A 298 -7.79 7.31 -17.36
C LYS A 298 -7.04 6.01 -17.14
N HIS A 299 -7.70 4.84 -17.22
CA HIS A 299 -7.14 3.54 -16.86
C HIS A 299 -7.35 2.48 -17.93
N LYS A 300 -6.63 2.62 -19.05
CA LYS A 300 -6.64 1.65 -20.14
C LYS A 300 -6.03 0.31 -19.73
N GLY A 301 -6.58 -0.78 -20.26
CA GLY A 301 -6.05 -2.14 -20.09
C GLY A 301 -6.50 -2.86 -18.83
N LEU A 302 -7.42 -2.30 -18.02
CA LEU A 302 -7.97 -3.04 -16.87
C LEU A 302 -8.88 -4.19 -17.34
N PRO A 303 -8.94 -5.34 -16.64
CA PRO A 303 -9.61 -6.54 -17.14
C PRO A 303 -11.10 -6.40 -17.44
N GLY A 304 -11.81 -5.48 -16.77
CA GLY A 304 -13.22 -5.25 -16.99
C GLY A 304 -13.53 -4.20 -18.06
N GLU A 305 -12.50 -3.63 -18.71
CA GLU A 305 -12.65 -2.61 -19.77
C GLU A 305 -13.64 -3.03 -20.88
N PRO A 306 -13.57 -4.25 -21.45
CA PRO A 306 -14.47 -4.65 -22.54
C PRO A 306 -15.94 -4.64 -22.10
N LYS A 307 -16.23 -5.19 -20.91
CA LYS A 307 -17.58 -5.23 -20.36
C LYS A 307 -18.11 -3.84 -20.02
N LEU A 308 -17.26 -2.96 -19.50
CA LEU A 308 -17.67 -1.57 -19.23
C LEU A 308 -17.99 -0.81 -20.52
N LYS A 309 -17.26 -1.07 -21.62
CA LYS A 309 -17.60 -0.53 -22.95
C LYS A 309 -18.96 -1.03 -23.43
N GLU A 310 -19.26 -2.32 -23.29
CA GLU A 310 -20.58 -2.88 -23.62
C GLU A 310 -21.71 -2.18 -22.83
N VAL A 311 -21.49 -1.89 -21.54
CA VAL A 311 -22.43 -1.13 -20.71
C VAL A 311 -22.59 0.30 -21.22
N VAL A 312 -21.49 0.98 -21.56
CA VAL A 312 -21.52 2.34 -22.13
C VAL A 312 -22.29 2.35 -23.45
N ASP A 313 -22.04 1.39 -24.33
CA ASP A 313 -22.75 1.26 -25.61
C ASP A 313 -24.25 1.06 -25.38
N TYR A 314 -24.64 0.19 -24.45
CA TYR A 314 -26.04 0.02 -24.06
C TYR A 314 -26.67 1.32 -23.51
N LEU A 315 -25.98 2.02 -22.61
CA LEU A 315 -26.47 3.27 -22.03
C LEU A 315 -26.60 4.38 -23.09
N ASN A 316 -25.70 4.44 -24.08
CA ASN A 316 -25.79 5.39 -25.19
C ASN A 316 -27.09 5.20 -25.98
N LEU A 317 -27.53 3.95 -26.18
CA LEU A 317 -28.82 3.65 -26.82
C LEU A 317 -30.00 4.13 -25.97
N ILE A 318 -29.89 4.12 -24.64
CA ILE A 318 -30.92 4.67 -23.75
C ILE A 318 -30.97 6.20 -23.85
N VAL A 319 -29.82 6.89 -23.88
CA VAL A 319 -29.77 8.37 -23.97
C VAL A 319 -30.56 8.89 -25.17
N ILE A 320 -30.44 8.21 -26.30
CA ILE A 320 -31.14 8.57 -27.54
C ILE A 320 -32.62 8.17 -27.55
N ARG A 321 -33.26 7.81 -26.43
CA ARG A 321 -34.72 7.55 -26.38
C ARG A 321 -35.57 8.80 -26.04
N ASN A 322 -34.97 9.94 -25.63
CA ASN A 322 -35.65 11.09 -24.98
C ASN A 322 -36.38 12.12 -25.90
N GLU A 323 -37.62 12.51 -25.63
CA GLU A 323 -38.53 13.30 -26.51
C GLU A 323 -37.97 14.54 -27.27
N GLY A 324 -37.01 15.28 -26.72
CA GLY A 324 -36.57 16.61 -27.21
C GLY A 324 -35.73 16.66 -28.51
N GLY A 325 -35.82 15.63 -29.34
CA GLY A 325 -35.00 15.46 -30.57
C GLY A 325 -34.59 14.01 -30.86
N SER A 326 -35.05 13.04 -30.07
CA SER A 326 -34.76 11.61 -30.22
C SER A 326 -35.74 10.85 -31.14
N LEU A 327 -35.52 9.57 -31.48
CA LEU A 327 -36.07 8.51 -30.63
C LEU A 327 -37.61 8.53 -30.64
N GLY A 328 -38.18 8.86 -29.47
CA GLY A 328 -39.62 9.00 -29.29
C GLY A 328 -40.25 10.11 -30.14
N GLY A 329 -39.52 11.18 -30.46
CA GLY A 329 -39.97 12.23 -31.36
C GLY A 329 -40.13 11.73 -32.81
N LEU A 330 -39.16 10.93 -33.29
CA LEU A 330 -39.26 10.26 -34.59
C LEU A 330 -40.45 9.31 -34.63
N MET A 331 -40.69 8.52 -33.57
CA MET A 331 -41.86 7.63 -33.52
C MET A 331 -43.18 8.41 -33.57
N LYS A 332 -43.29 9.52 -32.83
CA LYS A 332 -44.46 10.41 -32.94
C LYS A 332 -44.64 10.91 -34.37
N ASN A 333 -43.55 11.28 -35.05
CA ASN A 333 -43.59 11.73 -36.45
C ASN A 333 -43.98 10.62 -37.43
N VAL A 334 -43.63 9.36 -37.18
CA VAL A 334 -44.08 8.21 -37.99
C VAL A 334 -45.60 8.02 -37.87
N LEU A 335 -46.16 8.20 -36.67
CA LEU A 335 -47.59 8.00 -36.40
C LEU A 335 -48.46 9.26 -36.59
N LYS A 336 -47.85 10.43 -36.85
CA LYS A 336 -48.53 11.73 -36.95
C LYS A 336 -49.29 11.94 -38.26
N PRO A 337 -48.81 11.52 -39.45
CA PRO A 337 -49.44 11.84 -40.73
C PRO A 337 -50.93 11.51 -40.72
N ASP A 338 -51.73 12.35 -41.36
CA ASP A 338 -53.19 12.16 -41.44
C ASP A 338 -53.54 10.83 -42.11
N ILE A 339 -52.75 10.42 -43.11
CA ILE A 339 -52.90 9.14 -43.80
C ILE A 339 -52.79 7.91 -42.87
N VAL A 340 -52.12 8.07 -41.73
CA VAL A 340 -51.97 7.03 -40.71
C VAL A 340 -53.01 7.22 -39.61
N SER A 341 -53.22 8.44 -39.13
CA SER A 341 -53.92 8.66 -37.86
C SER A 341 -55.34 9.22 -37.96
N ASN A 342 -55.73 9.77 -39.11
CA ASN A 342 -57.00 10.46 -39.31
C ASN A 342 -57.60 10.07 -40.68
N LEU A 343 -57.70 8.76 -40.95
CA LEU A 343 -58.25 8.25 -42.19
C LEU A 343 -59.40 7.29 -41.94
N TYR A 344 -60.51 7.53 -42.62
CA TYR A 344 -61.67 6.65 -42.69
C TYR A 344 -61.60 5.81 -43.97
N ILE A 345 -62.25 4.66 -43.97
CA ILE A 345 -62.34 3.75 -45.11
C ILE A 345 -63.79 3.36 -45.38
N LEU A 346 -64.19 3.38 -46.64
CA LEU A 346 -65.38 2.71 -47.13
C LEU A 346 -64.96 1.60 -48.09
N GLU A 347 -65.23 0.36 -47.71
CA GLU A 347 -65.03 -0.84 -48.52
C GLU A 347 -66.33 -1.20 -49.22
N THR A 348 -66.27 -1.56 -50.50
CA THR A 348 -67.43 -2.05 -51.25
C THR A 348 -67.36 -3.56 -51.45
N LYS A 349 -68.52 -4.19 -51.62
CA LYS A 349 -68.63 -5.58 -52.08
C LYS A 349 -68.12 -5.68 -53.52
N ALA A 350 -67.64 -6.86 -53.88
CA ALA A 350 -67.19 -7.20 -55.21
C ALA A 350 -68.39 -7.38 -56.18
N VAL A 351 -69.09 -6.29 -56.51
CA VAL A 351 -70.25 -6.31 -57.41
C VAL A 351 -69.76 -6.28 -58.86
N GLY A 352 -69.58 -7.45 -59.46
CA GLY A 352 -69.13 -7.60 -60.86
C GLY A 352 -67.62 -7.41 -61.08
N GLN A 353 -66.82 -7.34 -60.02
CA GLN A 353 -65.35 -7.36 -60.03
C GLN A 353 -64.84 -8.53 -59.17
N GLU A 354 -63.57 -8.93 -59.31
CA GLU A 354 -62.97 -9.98 -58.46
C GLU A 354 -62.70 -9.49 -57.02
N VAL A 355 -62.48 -8.18 -56.84
CA VAL A 355 -62.14 -7.55 -55.57
C VAL A 355 -63.01 -6.31 -55.35
N GLY A 356 -63.43 -6.08 -54.11
CA GLY A 356 -64.13 -4.86 -53.70
C GLY A 356 -63.23 -3.62 -53.74
N LYS A 357 -63.79 -2.43 -53.89
CA LYS A 357 -63.02 -1.17 -53.87
C LYS A 357 -62.88 -0.63 -52.46
N ARG A 358 -61.75 0.04 -52.21
CA ARG A 358 -61.46 0.73 -50.94
C ARG A 358 -61.35 2.23 -51.21
N TYR A 359 -62.20 3.01 -50.58
CA TYR A 359 -62.17 4.46 -50.65
C TYR A 359 -61.70 5.02 -49.33
N TYR A 360 -60.61 5.79 -49.35
CA TYR A 360 -60.03 6.40 -48.16
C TYR A 360 -60.41 7.88 -48.06
N CYS A 361 -60.90 8.31 -46.89
CA CYS A 361 -61.54 9.62 -46.69
C CYS A 361 -61.01 10.30 -45.42
N ARG A 362 -60.81 11.62 -45.45
CA ARG A 362 -60.46 12.41 -44.25
C ARG A 362 -61.63 12.63 -43.30
N GLU A 363 -62.84 12.59 -43.84
CA GLU A 363 -64.09 12.82 -43.12
C GLU A 363 -64.93 11.53 -43.13
N ILE A 364 -65.74 11.34 -42.09
CA ILE A 364 -66.65 10.19 -41.98
C ILE A 364 -67.64 10.23 -43.15
N PRO A 365 -67.84 9.12 -43.89
CA PRO A 365 -68.86 9.04 -44.94
C PRO A 365 -70.26 9.44 -44.45
N VAL A 366 -70.88 10.43 -45.11
CA VAL A 366 -72.14 11.03 -44.66
C VAL A 366 -73.33 10.31 -45.28
N ALA A 367 -74.28 9.85 -44.45
CA ALA A 367 -75.52 9.26 -44.93
C ALA A 367 -76.36 10.29 -45.71
N LYS A 368 -76.78 9.94 -46.93
CA LYS A 368 -77.59 10.77 -47.82
C LYS A 368 -78.83 10.02 -48.27
N GLY A 369 -80.00 10.46 -47.82
CA GLY A 369 -81.29 9.85 -48.21
C GLY A 369 -81.52 8.42 -47.70
N GLY A 370 -80.90 8.04 -46.56
CA GLY A 370 -81.13 6.78 -45.84
C GLY A 370 -80.67 5.49 -46.53
N THR A 371 -80.25 5.57 -47.79
CA THR A 371 -79.91 4.41 -48.63
C THR A 371 -78.52 4.51 -49.26
N HIS A 372 -77.89 5.68 -49.15
CA HIS A 372 -76.59 5.96 -49.73
C HIS A 372 -75.69 6.67 -48.72
N HIS A 373 -74.38 6.53 -48.92
CA HIS A 373 -73.34 7.35 -48.29
C HIS A 373 -72.64 8.20 -49.35
N LEU A 374 -72.52 9.50 -49.06
CA LEU A 374 -71.70 10.44 -49.81
C LEU A 374 -70.32 10.48 -49.15
N LEU A 375 -69.27 10.26 -49.93
CA LEU A 375 -67.91 10.35 -49.44
C LEU A 375 -67.03 11.16 -50.39
N ARG A 376 -66.10 11.90 -49.81
CA ARG A 376 -65.00 12.58 -50.49
C ARG A 376 -63.73 11.79 -50.20
N TYR A 377 -63.20 11.11 -51.21
CA TYR A 377 -62.04 10.22 -51.08
C TYR A 377 -60.81 10.81 -51.75
N ALA A 378 -59.65 10.52 -51.16
CA ALA A 378 -58.36 11.02 -51.59
C ALA A 378 -57.85 10.26 -52.81
N LEU A 379 -57.17 10.97 -53.71
CA LEU A 379 -56.49 10.43 -54.88
C LEU A 379 -54.98 10.61 -54.82
N ASP A 380 -54.42 11.10 -53.71
CA ASP A 380 -52.98 11.18 -53.49
C ASP A 380 -52.69 11.23 -51.98
N PRO A 381 -51.50 10.79 -51.54
CA PRO A 381 -51.11 10.77 -50.13
C PRO A 381 -51.12 12.13 -49.43
N GLU A 382 -50.95 13.22 -50.19
CA GLU A 382 -50.94 14.61 -49.72
C GLU A 382 -52.36 15.18 -49.55
N PHE A 383 -53.39 14.47 -50.02
CA PHE A 383 -54.79 14.91 -50.04
C PHE A 383 -55.03 16.19 -50.85
N GLU A 384 -54.21 16.45 -51.88
CA GLU A 384 -54.37 17.62 -52.76
C GLU A 384 -55.51 17.42 -53.77
N VAL A 385 -55.76 16.17 -54.16
CA VAL A 385 -56.79 15.77 -55.11
C VAL A 385 -57.79 14.84 -54.43
N GLU A 386 -59.05 15.24 -54.44
CA GLU A 386 -60.15 14.44 -53.90
C GLU A 386 -61.27 14.29 -54.93
N LYS A 387 -61.99 13.16 -54.87
CA LYS A 387 -63.20 12.92 -55.65
C LYS A 387 -64.38 12.57 -54.76
N THR A 388 -65.58 12.86 -55.25
CA THR A 388 -66.82 12.53 -54.56
C THR A 388 -67.49 11.34 -55.26
N VAL A 389 -67.97 10.38 -54.47
CA VAL A 389 -68.77 9.26 -54.96
C VAL A 389 -69.96 9.02 -54.05
N LEU A 390 -71.02 8.41 -54.59
CA LEU A 390 -72.21 7.99 -53.86
C LEU A 390 -72.26 6.46 -53.88
N VAL A 391 -72.27 5.83 -52.71
CA VAL A 391 -72.29 4.35 -52.58
C VAL A 391 -73.55 3.92 -51.86
N THR A 392 -74.23 2.87 -52.34
CA THR A 392 -75.46 2.37 -51.71
C THR A 392 -75.14 1.53 -50.47
N ASN A 393 -76.00 1.55 -49.44
CA ASN A 393 -75.80 0.75 -48.22
C ASN A 393 -75.67 -0.75 -48.51
N LYS A 394 -76.29 -1.23 -49.60
CA LYS A 394 -76.23 -2.64 -50.00
C LYS A 394 -74.85 -3.04 -50.51
N ASP A 395 -74.10 -2.08 -51.03
CA ASP A 395 -72.77 -2.28 -51.61
C ASP A 395 -71.66 -2.12 -50.59
N ILE A 396 -71.92 -1.59 -49.38
CA ILE A 396 -70.92 -1.42 -48.33
C ILE A 396 -70.55 -2.79 -47.73
N ALA A 397 -69.25 -3.04 -47.61
CA ALA A 397 -68.65 -4.25 -47.02
C ALA A 397 -68.11 -4.02 -45.59
N ASN A 398 -68.02 -2.77 -45.13
CA ASN A 398 -67.61 -2.46 -43.75
C ASN A 398 -68.48 -3.19 -42.71
N PRO A 399 -67.93 -3.55 -41.55
CA PRO A 399 -68.69 -4.09 -40.43
C PRO A 399 -69.78 -3.13 -39.96
N SER A 400 -70.94 -3.64 -39.56
CA SER A 400 -71.98 -2.84 -38.91
C SER A 400 -71.63 -2.57 -37.44
N ILE A 401 -71.92 -1.36 -36.95
CA ILE A 401 -71.78 -1.01 -35.54
C ILE A 401 -73.04 -1.49 -34.81
N GLU A 402 -72.87 -2.41 -33.85
CA GLU A 402 -73.98 -2.90 -33.03
C GLU A 402 -74.66 -1.75 -32.28
N GLY A 403 -75.98 -1.65 -32.41
CA GLY A 403 -76.81 -0.68 -31.68
C GLY A 403 -76.98 0.70 -32.32
N GLU A 404 -76.16 1.10 -33.29
CA GLU A 404 -76.20 2.46 -33.87
C GLU A 404 -76.72 2.53 -35.31
N GLY A 405 -77.00 1.39 -35.95
CA GLY A 405 -77.56 1.35 -37.31
C GLY A 405 -76.62 1.91 -38.39
N GLY A 406 -75.32 2.00 -38.11
CA GLY A 406 -74.27 2.50 -38.99
C GLY A 406 -73.18 1.46 -39.31
N PHE A 407 -72.14 1.92 -40.01
CA PHE A 407 -70.97 1.12 -40.37
C PHE A 407 -69.72 1.65 -39.68
N ASP A 408 -68.79 0.76 -39.35
CA ASP A 408 -67.47 1.11 -38.83
C ASP A 408 -66.58 1.57 -39.98
N PHE A 409 -66.44 2.88 -40.11
CA PHE A 409 -65.61 3.52 -41.13
C PHE A 409 -64.18 3.76 -40.68
N GLU A 410 -63.78 3.39 -39.46
CA GLU A 410 -62.38 3.58 -39.04
C GLU A 410 -61.44 2.70 -39.87
N SER A 411 -60.46 3.32 -40.52
CA SER A 411 -59.47 2.55 -41.29
C SER A 411 -58.59 1.68 -40.39
N PRO A 412 -58.05 0.56 -40.91
CA PRO A 412 -57.11 -0.28 -40.17
C PRO A 412 -55.92 0.51 -39.60
N GLN A 413 -55.36 1.43 -40.39
CA GLN A 413 -54.25 2.27 -39.98
C GLN A 413 -54.62 3.29 -38.90
N MET A 414 -55.84 3.83 -38.90
CA MET A 414 -56.31 4.72 -37.83
C MET A 414 -56.42 3.96 -36.50
N LYS A 415 -56.98 2.75 -36.53
CA LYS A 415 -57.05 1.86 -35.36
C LYS A 415 -55.66 1.49 -34.86
N PHE A 416 -54.77 1.10 -35.78
CA PHE A 416 -53.37 0.82 -35.47
C PHE A 416 -52.64 2.03 -34.89
N SER A 417 -52.81 3.22 -35.47
CA SER A 417 -52.19 4.46 -35.00
C SER A 417 -52.61 4.79 -33.57
N ARG A 418 -53.89 4.62 -33.23
CA ARG A 418 -54.39 4.80 -31.86
C ARG A 418 -53.72 3.83 -30.89
N PHE A 419 -53.69 2.55 -31.23
CA PHE A 419 -53.02 1.52 -30.44
C PHE A 419 -51.52 1.81 -30.27
N ALA A 420 -50.83 2.13 -31.37
CA ALA A 420 -49.41 2.44 -31.36
C ALA A 420 -49.11 3.72 -30.57
N LYS A 421 -49.93 4.77 -30.69
CA LYS A 421 -49.80 6.00 -29.90
C LYS A 421 -50.00 5.77 -28.40
N GLU A 422 -50.90 4.87 -28.01
CA GLU A 422 -51.08 4.49 -26.61
C GLU A 422 -49.84 3.78 -26.07
N LYS A 423 -49.33 2.78 -26.80
CA LYS A 423 -48.10 2.04 -26.45
C LYS A 423 -46.88 2.95 -26.40
N VAL A 424 -46.69 3.78 -27.43
CA VAL A 424 -45.58 4.75 -27.52
C VAL A 424 -45.75 5.88 -26.50
N GLY A 425 -46.97 6.28 -26.15
CA GLY A 425 -47.22 7.21 -25.04
C GLY A 425 -46.71 6.66 -23.71
N GLY A 426 -46.87 5.34 -23.51
CA GLY A 426 -46.26 4.58 -22.42
C GLY A 426 -44.73 4.69 -22.41
N LEU A 427 -44.07 4.48 -23.55
CA LEU A 427 -42.60 4.57 -23.69
C LEU A 427 -41.99 5.89 -23.20
N LEU A 428 -42.72 6.97 -23.40
CA LEU A 428 -42.25 8.32 -23.04
C LEU A 428 -42.38 8.55 -21.53
N SER A 429 -43.29 7.81 -20.89
CA SER A 429 -43.53 7.82 -19.45
C SER A 429 -42.61 6.83 -18.73
N ASP A 430 -42.36 5.68 -19.35
CA ASP A 430 -41.47 4.63 -18.85
C ASP A 430 -40.56 4.10 -19.98
N PRO A 431 -39.34 4.61 -20.12
CA PRO A 431 -38.40 4.19 -21.17
C PRO A 431 -37.83 2.77 -20.97
N THR A 432 -38.19 2.11 -19.85
CA THR A 432 -37.76 0.73 -19.55
C THR A 432 -38.59 -0.31 -20.30
N THR A 433 -39.74 0.07 -20.88
CA THR A 433 -40.59 -0.82 -21.68
C THR A 433 -40.29 -0.77 -23.18
N TRP A 434 -39.25 -0.04 -23.60
CA TRP A 434 -38.84 0.17 -25.01
C TRP A 434 -38.97 -1.09 -25.88
N GLU A 435 -38.23 -2.13 -25.53
CA GLU A 435 -38.19 -3.36 -26.30
C GLU A 435 -39.56 -4.03 -26.41
N ARG A 436 -40.33 -4.05 -25.31
CA ARG A 436 -41.63 -4.72 -25.25
C ARG A 436 -42.66 -3.98 -26.09
N ASP A 437 -42.80 -2.68 -25.89
CA ASP A 437 -43.85 -1.92 -26.59
C ASP A 437 -43.59 -1.87 -28.09
N PHE A 438 -42.33 -1.74 -28.53
CA PHE A 438 -42.02 -1.81 -29.97
C PHE A 438 -42.32 -3.18 -30.57
N LEU A 439 -41.98 -4.28 -29.87
CA LEU A 439 -42.34 -5.63 -30.35
C LEU A 439 -43.84 -5.86 -30.38
N GLU A 440 -44.60 -5.32 -29.43
CA GLU A 440 -46.07 -5.39 -29.43
C GLU A 440 -46.68 -4.56 -30.57
N VAL A 441 -46.14 -3.38 -30.86
CA VAL A 441 -46.53 -2.55 -32.01
C VAL A 441 -46.23 -3.26 -33.33
N LEU A 442 -45.03 -3.81 -33.50
CA LEU A 442 -44.65 -4.57 -34.69
C LEU A 442 -45.50 -5.84 -34.83
N ALA A 443 -45.79 -6.56 -33.74
CA ALA A 443 -46.64 -7.76 -33.76
C ALA A 443 -48.08 -7.42 -34.17
N ALA A 444 -48.64 -6.32 -33.67
CA ALA A 444 -49.96 -5.86 -34.07
C ALA A 444 -50.00 -5.52 -35.56
N LEU A 445 -48.98 -4.81 -36.06
CA LEU A 445 -48.85 -4.49 -37.47
C LEU A 445 -48.69 -5.76 -38.32
N HIS A 446 -47.83 -6.68 -37.91
CA HIS A 446 -47.58 -7.97 -38.58
C HIS A 446 -48.88 -8.78 -38.74
N LYS A 447 -49.69 -8.87 -37.68
CA LYS A 447 -50.95 -9.63 -37.65
C LYS A 447 -52.06 -8.99 -38.50
N ASP A 448 -52.05 -7.67 -38.69
CA ASP A 448 -53.07 -6.96 -39.46
C ASP A 448 -53.03 -7.36 -40.94
N GLN A 449 -54.06 -8.08 -41.40
CA GLN A 449 -54.23 -8.48 -42.80
C GLN A 449 -55.14 -7.53 -43.59
N THR A 450 -55.71 -6.53 -42.91
CA THR A 450 -56.71 -5.61 -43.48
C THR A 450 -56.09 -4.32 -43.98
N MET A 451 -54.99 -3.86 -43.36
CA MET A 451 -54.23 -2.69 -43.79
C MET A 451 -53.69 -2.85 -45.22
N ASP A 452 -53.62 -1.72 -45.94
CA ASP A 452 -52.97 -1.68 -47.24
C ASP A 452 -51.49 -2.13 -47.14
N GLN A 453 -51.03 -2.94 -48.10
CA GLN A 453 -49.71 -3.56 -48.02
C GLN A 453 -48.58 -2.54 -48.20
N VAL A 454 -48.76 -1.50 -49.02
CA VAL A 454 -47.74 -0.46 -49.23
C VAL A 454 -47.64 0.42 -47.99
N LEU A 455 -48.78 0.82 -47.42
CA LEU A 455 -48.77 1.56 -46.15
C LEU A 455 -48.18 0.73 -45.01
N LYS A 456 -48.59 -0.53 -44.89
CA LYS A 456 -48.08 -1.45 -43.86
C LYS A 456 -46.57 -1.62 -43.99
N PHE A 457 -46.05 -1.78 -45.21
CA PHE A 457 -44.61 -1.83 -45.50
C PHE A 457 -43.90 -0.56 -44.98
N ASN A 458 -44.40 0.63 -45.36
CA ASN A 458 -43.80 1.91 -44.96
C ASN A 458 -43.79 2.10 -43.44
N LEU A 459 -44.91 1.77 -42.78
CA LEU A 459 -45.03 1.85 -41.33
C LEU A 459 -44.11 0.85 -40.64
N TYR A 460 -44.04 -0.39 -41.11
CA TYR A 460 -43.22 -1.42 -40.49
C TYR A 460 -41.75 -1.02 -40.53
N PHE A 461 -41.24 -0.64 -41.71
CA PHE A 461 -39.88 -0.18 -41.89
C PHE A 461 -39.54 1.00 -40.98
N ALA A 462 -40.39 2.04 -40.97
CA ALA A 462 -40.14 3.24 -40.19
C ALA A 462 -40.15 2.98 -38.67
N ILE A 463 -41.07 2.14 -38.20
CA ILE A 463 -41.18 1.78 -36.78
C ILE A 463 -40.00 0.92 -36.36
N GLU A 464 -39.63 -0.07 -37.16
CA GLU A 464 -38.51 -0.99 -36.89
C GLU A 464 -37.16 -0.27 -36.86
N ASP A 465 -36.91 0.64 -37.82
CA ASP A 465 -35.69 1.46 -37.85
C ASP A 465 -35.53 2.28 -36.56
N VAL A 466 -36.62 2.92 -36.11
CA VAL A 466 -36.64 3.68 -34.85
C VAL A 466 -36.40 2.74 -33.66
N ALA A 467 -37.03 1.57 -33.64
CA ALA A 467 -36.91 0.59 -32.58
C ALA A 467 -35.46 0.10 -32.40
N CYS A 468 -34.81 -0.28 -33.51
CA CYS A 468 -33.45 -0.83 -33.55
C CYS A 468 -32.36 0.21 -33.25
N LYS A 469 -32.63 1.49 -33.52
CA LYS A 469 -31.75 2.58 -33.09
C LYS A 469 -31.71 2.70 -31.56
N GLY A 470 -32.82 2.43 -30.87
CA GLY A 470 -32.94 2.58 -29.43
C GLY A 470 -32.61 1.34 -28.61
N SER A 471 -32.39 0.17 -29.23
CA SER A 471 -32.18 -1.09 -28.53
C SER A 471 -31.22 -2.03 -29.25
N LEU A 472 -30.23 -2.55 -28.49
CA LEU A 472 -29.31 -3.57 -28.97
C LEU A 472 -30.05 -4.90 -29.20
N TYR A 473 -30.94 -5.27 -28.29
CA TYR A 473 -31.74 -6.49 -28.42
C TYR A 473 -32.56 -6.50 -29.70
N LEU A 474 -33.28 -5.41 -29.99
CA LEU A 474 -34.09 -5.34 -31.21
C LEU A 474 -33.22 -5.36 -32.46
N ARG A 475 -32.07 -4.66 -32.44
CA ARG A 475 -31.11 -4.68 -33.56
C ARG A 475 -30.61 -6.10 -33.86
N ASP A 476 -30.34 -6.88 -32.82
CA ASP A 476 -29.86 -8.25 -32.98
C ASP A 476 -30.98 -9.19 -33.43
N GLN A 477 -32.16 -9.10 -32.80
CA GLN A 477 -33.29 -9.97 -33.13
C GLN A 477 -33.91 -9.70 -34.49
N LEU A 478 -33.91 -8.44 -34.93
CA LEU A 478 -34.51 -7.98 -36.19
C LEU A 478 -33.45 -7.73 -37.28
N LYS A 479 -32.21 -8.19 -37.06
CA LYS A 479 -31.11 -7.99 -38.03
C LYS A 479 -31.46 -8.50 -39.44
N GLU A 480 -32.08 -9.67 -39.54
CA GLU A 480 -32.49 -10.26 -40.82
C GLU A 480 -33.63 -9.48 -41.48
N ASP A 481 -34.50 -8.86 -40.69
CA ASP A 481 -35.58 -8.00 -41.19
C ASP A 481 -34.96 -6.69 -41.75
N LEU A 482 -34.00 -6.08 -41.04
CA LEU A 482 -33.20 -4.94 -41.52
C LEU A 482 -32.44 -5.23 -42.83
N GLU A 483 -31.84 -6.41 -42.94
CA GLU A 483 -31.20 -6.88 -44.19
C GLU A 483 -32.24 -7.06 -45.31
N THR A 484 -33.44 -7.55 -44.98
CA THR A 484 -34.56 -7.69 -45.92
C THR A 484 -34.98 -6.33 -46.48
N TRP A 485 -35.08 -5.29 -45.64
CA TRP A 485 -35.35 -3.92 -46.10
C TRP A 485 -34.28 -3.39 -47.04
N THR A 486 -33.02 -3.63 -46.72
CA THR A 486 -31.89 -3.16 -47.52
C THR A 486 -31.86 -3.83 -48.90
N ASN A 487 -32.16 -5.14 -48.94
CA ASN A 487 -32.07 -5.93 -50.17
C ASN A 487 -33.28 -5.78 -51.09
N PHE A 488 -34.49 -5.67 -50.52
CA PHE A 488 -35.73 -5.68 -51.28
C PHE A 488 -36.52 -4.38 -51.20
N GLY A 489 -36.11 -3.42 -50.37
CA GLY A 489 -36.87 -2.19 -50.18
C GLY A 489 -36.98 -1.33 -51.44
N ASN A 490 -35.97 -1.37 -52.30
CA ASN A 490 -35.98 -0.67 -53.59
C ASN A 490 -36.94 -1.30 -54.62
N GLU A 491 -37.47 -2.51 -54.36
CA GLU A 491 -38.46 -3.16 -55.23
C GLU A 491 -39.88 -2.62 -54.99
N VAL A 492 -40.11 -1.94 -53.86
CA VAL A 492 -41.40 -1.36 -53.49
C VAL A 492 -41.35 0.15 -53.77
N ASP A 493 -42.07 0.60 -54.79
CA ASP A 493 -42.22 2.03 -55.04
C ASP A 493 -43.15 2.65 -53.98
N THR A 494 -42.53 3.21 -52.93
CA THR A 494 -43.24 3.82 -51.79
C THR A 494 -43.93 5.13 -52.16
N SER A 495 -43.60 5.73 -53.31
CA SER A 495 -44.28 6.91 -53.85
C SER A 495 -45.56 6.56 -54.61
N TRP A 496 -45.81 5.27 -54.83
CA TRP A 496 -47.00 4.83 -55.54
C TRP A 496 -48.27 5.19 -54.76
N ASN A 497 -49.23 5.74 -55.48
CA ASN A 497 -50.50 6.20 -54.94
C ASN A 497 -51.48 5.04 -54.74
N TRP A 498 -51.41 4.45 -53.56
CA TRP A 498 -52.26 3.35 -53.09
C TRP A 498 -53.66 3.77 -52.66
N LEU A 499 -53.92 5.08 -52.50
CA LEU A 499 -55.23 5.59 -52.11
C LEU A 499 -56.26 5.55 -53.25
N ASN A 500 -55.81 5.52 -54.50
CA ASN A 500 -56.68 5.56 -55.67
C ASN A 500 -57.16 4.14 -56.06
N PRO A 501 -58.44 3.79 -55.83
CA PRO A 501 -58.96 2.45 -56.14
C PRO A 501 -59.04 2.14 -57.64
N ASP A 502 -58.91 3.14 -58.52
CA ASP A 502 -58.98 2.96 -59.97
C ASP A 502 -57.58 2.88 -60.64
N ASN A 503 -56.51 2.92 -59.86
CA ASN A 503 -55.14 2.88 -60.39
C ASN A 503 -54.70 1.44 -60.71
N GLY A 504 -54.86 1.03 -61.98
CA GLY A 504 -54.54 -0.32 -62.45
C GLY A 504 -53.07 -0.75 -62.40
N THR A 505 -52.14 0.14 -62.01
CA THR A 505 -50.70 -0.20 -61.85
C THR A 505 -50.35 -0.74 -60.46
N GLY A 506 -51.29 -0.71 -59.51
CA GLY A 506 -51.05 -1.02 -58.10
C GLY A 506 -50.76 -2.46 -57.75
N ASP A 507 -51.27 -3.41 -58.53
CA ASP A 507 -51.15 -4.83 -58.19
C ASP A 507 -49.70 -5.30 -58.10
N ALA A 508 -48.81 -4.74 -58.92
CA ALA A 508 -47.39 -5.07 -58.88
C ALA A 508 -46.74 -4.56 -57.58
N VAL A 509 -47.04 -3.32 -57.18
CA VAL A 509 -46.49 -2.71 -55.96
C VAL A 509 -47.05 -3.40 -54.71
N HIS A 510 -48.35 -3.71 -54.68
CA HIS A 510 -48.95 -4.49 -53.58
C HIS A 510 -48.33 -5.88 -53.45
N LYS A 511 -48.11 -6.59 -54.57
CA LYS A 511 -47.46 -7.90 -54.55
C LYS A 511 -46.01 -7.82 -54.08
N ALA A 512 -45.27 -6.80 -54.51
CA ALA A 512 -43.91 -6.55 -54.04
C ALA A 512 -43.90 -6.30 -52.52
N ALA A 513 -44.73 -5.38 -52.03
CA ALA A 513 -44.86 -5.07 -50.61
C ALA A 513 -45.26 -6.30 -49.78
N ALA A 514 -46.27 -7.05 -50.23
CA ALA A 514 -46.71 -8.28 -49.57
C ALA A 514 -45.63 -9.37 -49.56
N ASN A 515 -44.85 -9.49 -50.65
CA ASN A 515 -43.74 -10.43 -50.74
C ASN A 515 -42.62 -10.08 -49.74
N VAL A 516 -42.30 -8.79 -49.58
CA VAL A 516 -41.32 -8.36 -48.56
C VAL A 516 -41.87 -8.60 -47.16
N LEU A 517 -43.09 -8.16 -46.87
CA LEU A 517 -43.74 -8.36 -45.56
C LEU A 517 -43.85 -9.84 -45.17
N GLY A 518 -44.08 -10.73 -46.13
CA GLY A 518 -44.16 -12.17 -45.91
C GLY A 518 -42.81 -12.86 -45.61
N LYS A 519 -41.69 -12.17 -45.83
CA LYS A 519 -40.34 -12.67 -45.49
C LYS A 519 -39.91 -12.29 -44.07
N LEU A 520 -40.58 -11.30 -43.46
CA LEU A 520 -40.23 -10.81 -42.12
C LEU A 520 -40.56 -11.85 -41.07
N LYS A 521 -39.75 -11.88 -40.01
CA LYS A 521 -40.00 -12.75 -38.86
C LYS A 521 -41.18 -12.23 -38.06
N ASP A 522 -41.93 -13.16 -37.44
CA ASP A 522 -42.97 -12.80 -36.48
C ASP A 522 -42.32 -12.16 -35.23
N PRO A 523 -42.63 -10.89 -34.90
CA PRO A 523 -42.06 -10.20 -33.74
C PRO A 523 -42.34 -10.91 -32.40
N ASN A 524 -43.37 -11.77 -32.33
CA ASN A 524 -43.63 -12.58 -31.15
C ASN A 524 -42.50 -13.58 -30.84
N VAL A 525 -41.67 -13.95 -31.81
CA VAL A 525 -40.47 -14.78 -31.57
C VAL A 525 -39.45 -14.01 -30.72
N ALA A 526 -39.16 -12.76 -31.10
CA ALA A 526 -38.29 -11.88 -30.33
C ALA A 526 -38.90 -11.54 -28.96
N LEU A 527 -40.23 -11.39 -28.87
CA LEU A 527 -40.90 -11.10 -27.59
C LEU A 527 -40.70 -12.23 -26.56
N LYS A 528 -40.68 -13.50 -26.99
CA LYS A 528 -40.43 -14.66 -26.10
C LYS A 528 -39.02 -14.67 -25.51
N GLY A 529 -38.03 -14.14 -26.23
CA GLY A 529 -36.64 -14.06 -25.77
C GLY A 529 -36.36 -12.86 -24.86
N LEU A 530 -37.24 -11.85 -24.87
CA LEU A 530 -36.98 -10.55 -24.25
C LEU A 530 -36.76 -10.66 -22.74
N ASP A 531 -37.61 -11.40 -22.02
CA ASP A 531 -37.47 -11.55 -20.57
C ASP A 531 -36.14 -12.21 -20.18
N THR A 532 -35.62 -13.10 -21.02
CA THR A 532 -34.31 -13.73 -20.79
C THR A 532 -33.18 -12.72 -20.98
N TYR A 533 -33.25 -11.91 -22.05
CA TYR A 533 -32.30 -10.83 -22.29
C TYR A 533 -32.32 -9.79 -21.17
N LEU A 534 -33.49 -9.29 -20.76
CA LEU A 534 -33.63 -8.31 -19.69
C LEU A 534 -33.03 -8.82 -18.36
N LYS A 535 -33.21 -10.10 -18.03
CA LYS A 535 -32.58 -10.72 -16.86
C LYS A 535 -31.04 -10.69 -16.90
N THR A 536 -30.43 -10.74 -18.08
CA THR A 536 -28.96 -10.59 -18.19
C THR A 536 -28.49 -9.17 -17.88
N LEU A 537 -29.35 -8.17 -18.07
CA LEU A 537 -29.09 -6.76 -17.78
C LEU A 537 -29.41 -6.36 -16.33
N GLU A 538 -30.22 -7.15 -15.62
CA GLU A 538 -30.52 -6.94 -14.20
C GLU A 538 -29.31 -7.15 -13.29
N LYS A 539 -28.35 -7.98 -13.73
CA LYS A 539 -27.13 -8.31 -12.97
C LYS A 539 -25.92 -8.21 -13.87
N VAL A 540 -25.51 -6.97 -14.15
CA VAL A 540 -24.25 -6.74 -14.85
C VAL A 540 -23.09 -7.16 -13.98
N ASP A 541 -22.40 -8.19 -14.45
CA ASP A 541 -21.13 -8.60 -13.91
C ASP A 541 -20.01 -7.96 -14.72
N LEU A 542 -19.41 -6.88 -14.22
CA LEU A 542 -18.23 -6.22 -14.81
C LEU A 542 -16.93 -7.02 -14.58
N GLY A 543 -17.02 -8.22 -14.03
CA GLY A 543 -15.89 -9.06 -13.66
C GLY A 543 -15.62 -9.04 -12.16
N PRO A 544 -14.68 -9.89 -11.71
CA PRO A 544 -14.38 -10.03 -10.29
C PRO A 544 -13.83 -8.72 -9.73
N GLN A 545 -14.30 -8.35 -8.54
CA GLN A 545 -13.75 -7.20 -7.82
C GLN A 545 -12.43 -7.60 -7.19
N SER A 546 -11.40 -6.80 -7.44
CA SER A 546 -10.13 -6.97 -6.76
C SER A 546 -10.22 -6.34 -5.37
N GLN A 547 -9.67 -6.99 -4.37
CA GLN A 547 -9.54 -6.45 -3.02
C GLN A 547 -8.05 -6.37 -2.73
N TRP A 548 -7.54 -5.17 -2.45
CA TRP A 548 -6.17 -5.00 -1.99
C TRP A 548 -6.05 -5.53 -0.56
N ILE A 549 -5.32 -6.64 -0.37
CA ILE A 549 -5.22 -7.34 0.92
C ILE A 549 -3.89 -7.14 1.65
N GLY A 550 -2.84 -6.70 0.93
CA GLY A 550 -1.50 -6.57 1.48
C GLY A 550 -0.50 -6.05 0.47
N TRP A 551 0.78 -6.15 0.79
CA TRP A 551 1.86 -5.75 -0.11
C TRP A 551 3.05 -6.72 -0.04
N LEU A 552 3.77 -6.87 -1.14
CA LEU A 552 4.92 -7.77 -1.25
C LEU A 552 6.14 -7.22 -0.52
N HIS A 553 6.79 -8.05 0.29
CA HIS A 553 8.08 -7.71 0.88
C HIS A 553 8.94 -8.94 1.10
N ARG A 554 10.23 -8.71 1.38
CA ARG A 554 11.11 -9.76 1.91
C ARG A 554 11.14 -9.73 3.42
N ASP A 555 11.03 -10.90 4.04
CA ASP A 555 11.15 -11.07 5.49
C ASP A 555 12.62 -11.02 5.95
N ARG A 556 12.87 -11.27 7.25
CA ARG A 556 14.24 -11.28 7.81
C ARG A 556 15.12 -12.40 7.24
N LYS A 557 14.52 -13.46 6.70
CA LYS A 557 15.21 -14.58 6.04
C LYS A 557 15.40 -14.35 4.54
N ASN A 558 15.11 -13.13 4.08
CA ASN A 558 15.14 -12.74 2.67
C ASN A 558 14.14 -13.54 1.80
N GLN A 559 13.10 -14.13 2.38
CA GLN A 559 12.06 -14.85 1.65
C GLN A 559 10.93 -13.90 1.28
N TRP A 560 10.37 -14.07 0.09
CA TRP A 560 9.18 -13.33 -0.32
C TRP A 560 7.97 -13.72 0.52
N THR A 561 7.25 -12.71 0.97
CA THR A 561 5.98 -12.87 1.70
C THR A 561 5.08 -11.66 1.41
N VAL A 562 3.87 -11.70 1.95
CA VAL A 562 2.90 -10.60 1.84
C VAL A 562 2.56 -10.10 3.23
N SER A 563 2.79 -8.81 3.45
CA SER A 563 2.35 -8.13 4.67
C SER A 563 0.88 -7.76 4.50
N LEU A 564 0.01 -8.55 5.14
CA LEU A 564 -1.44 -8.38 5.10
C LEU A 564 -1.87 -7.14 5.89
N GLY A 565 -2.80 -6.36 5.34
CA GLY A 565 -3.33 -5.15 5.99
C GLY A 565 -4.05 -5.46 7.31
N THR A 566 -4.10 -4.49 8.22
CA THR A 566 -4.71 -4.65 9.56
C THR A 566 -6.24 -4.66 9.53
N ASN A 567 -6.85 -4.10 8.49
CA ASN A 567 -8.29 -3.81 8.45
C ASN A 567 -9.13 -4.94 7.83
N GLN A 568 -8.55 -6.11 7.55
CA GLN A 568 -9.25 -7.21 6.88
C GLN A 568 -9.36 -8.46 7.75
N PRO A 569 -10.56 -9.02 7.95
CA PRO A 569 -10.73 -10.30 8.63
C PRO A 569 -10.12 -11.43 7.76
N LEU A 570 -8.96 -11.92 8.18
CA LEU A 570 -8.16 -12.92 7.46
C LEU A 570 -8.61 -14.38 7.68
N ASN A 571 -9.49 -14.60 8.66
CA ASN A 571 -9.63 -15.92 9.28
C ASN A 571 -10.43 -16.95 8.46
N GLU A 572 -11.03 -16.58 7.34
CA GLU A 572 -11.88 -17.50 6.53
C GLU A 572 -11.57 -17.47 5.02
N SER A 573 -10.61 -16.67 4.57
CA SER A 573 -10.57 -16.24 3.18
C SER A 573 -9.55 -17.03 2.33
N VAL A 574 -9.89 -18.25 1.90
CA VAL A 574 -9.10 -18.97 0.87
C VAL A 574 -9.18 -18.24 -0.47
N GLY A 575 -8.06 -18.09 -1.19
CA GLY A 575 -8.07 -17.58 -2.56
C GLY A 575 -6.70 -17.33 -3.18
N LYS A 576 -6.72 -17.10 -4.50
CA LYS A 576 -5.52 -16.78 -5.28
C LYS A 576 -5.07 -15.35 -5.06
N LEU A 577 -3.76 -15.13 -5.06
CA LEU A 577 -3.11 -13.84 -4.88
C LEU A 577 -2.61 -13.33 -6.22
N TRP A 578 -2.84 -12.04 -6.47
CA TRP A 578 -2.55 -11.40 -7.73
C TRP A 578 -1.80 -10.10 -7.51
N VAL A 579 -0.97 -9.72 -8.48
CA VAL A 579 -0.35 -8.40 -8.57
C VAL A 579 -0.63 -7.78 -9.92
N LEU A 580 -0.69 -6.46 -9.96
CA LEU A 580 -0.83 -5.71 -11.20
C LEU A 580 0.55 -5.47 -11.81
N THR A 581 0.70 -5.78 -13.10
CA THR A 581 1.94 -5.60 -13.84
C THR A 581 1.65 -5.11 -15.25
N ARG A 582 2.53 -4.27 -15.82
CA ARG A 582 2.54 -3.98 -17.25
C ARG A 582 3.35 -5.07 -17.97
N ALA A 583 2.74 -5.76 -18.93
CA ALA A 583 3.45 -6.83 -19.64
C ALA A 583 4.45 -6.23 -20.65
N GLY A 584 5.75 -6.41 -20.40
CA GLY A 584 6.81 -6.31 -21.43
C GLY A 584 6.80 -5.06 -22.33
N GLY A 585 6.57 -3.88 -21.76
CA GLY A 585 6.57 -2.60 -22.51
C GLY A 585 5.26 -2.27 -23.23
N ASN A 586 4.23 -3.12 -23.17
CA ASN A 586 2.87 -2.76 -23.60
C ASN A 586 2.15 -1.93 -22.51
N GLU A 587 1.25 -1.05 -22.96
CA GLU A 587 0.31 -0.31 -22.09
C GLU A 587 -0.70 -1.23 -21.37
N SER A 588 -0.83 -2.50 -21.79
CA SER A 588 -1.83 -3.41 -21.23
C SER A 588 -1.46 -3.86 -19.80
N VAL A 589 -2.36 -3.58 -18.86
CA VAL A 589 -2.27 -3.97 -17.46
C VAL A 589 -2.78 -5.39 -17.28
N ASN A 590 -2.00 -6.26 -16.64
CA ASN A 590 -2.41 -7.64 -16.35
C ASN A 590 -2.34 -7.93 -14.86
N PHE A 591 -3.33 -8.68 -14.38
CA PHE A 591 -3.25 -9.35 -13.09
C PHE A 591 -2.46 -10.65 -13.27
N THR A 592 -1.31 -10.75 -12.61
CA THR A 592 -0.48 -11.96 -12.62
C THR A 592 -0.66 -12.70 -11.30
N GLU A 593 -1.01 -13.97 -11.36
CA GLU A 593 -1.12 -14.84 -10.18
C GLU A 593 0.28 -15.06 -9.58
N ILE A 594 0.44 -14.76 -8.30
CA ILE A 594 1.71 -14.92 -7.58
C ILE A 594 1.67 -16.00 -6.51
N GLY A 595 0.49 -16.48 -6.13
CA GLY A 595 0.36 -17.41 -5.01
C GLY A 595 -1.06 -17.58 -4.51
N GLU A 596 -1.17 -18.01 -3.26
CA GLU A 596 -2.45 -18.27 -2.58
C GLU A 596 -2.41 -17.90 -1.10
N LEU A 597 -3.58 -17.52 -0.58
CA LEU A 597 -3.85 -17.31 0.85
C LEU A 597 -4.70 -18.49 1.34
N LYS A 598 -4.22 -19.22 2.35
CA LYS A 598 -4.94 -20.33 3.00
C LYS A 598 -4.84 -20.17 4.51
N ASN A 599 -5.98 -20.05 5.19
CA ASN A 599 -6.07 -19.93 6.67
C ASN A 599 -5.15 -18.83 7.23
N GLY A 600 -5.17 -17.64 6.61
CA GLY A 600 -4.30 -16.51 6.99
C GLY A 600 -2.82 -16.67 6.61
N ARG A 601 -2.40 -17.82 6.05
CA ARG A 601 -1.03 -18.08 5.61
C ARG A 601 -0.90 -17.85 4.11
N VAL A 602 0.06 -17.01 3.75
CA VAL A 602 0.39 -16.71 2.35
C VAL A 602 1.46 -17.68 1.86
N THR A 603 1.27 -18.20 0.65
CA THR A 603 2.25 -19.00 -0.09
C THR A 603 2.48 -18.35 -1.45
N ILE A 604 3.72 -18.02 -1.78
CA ILE A 604 4.10 -17.48 -3.09
C ILE A 604 4.61 -18.64 -3.96
N ASN A 605 4.03 -18.78 -5.15
CA ASN A 605 4.24 -19.92 -6.05
C ASN A 605 5.05 -19.56 -7.30
N VAL A 606 5.58 -18.34 -7.37
CA VAL A 606 6.43 -17.86 -8.48
C VAL A 606 7.92 -17.90 -8.10
N PRO A 607 8.83 -18.06 -9.07
CA PRO A 607 10.28 -18.03 -8.81
C PRO A 607 10.75 -16.75 -8.13
N ASP A 608 11.76 -16.87 -7.26
CA ASP A 608 12.29 -15.77 -6.43
C ASP A 608 12.87 -14.59 -7.24
N ASP A 609 13.28 -14.85 -8.49
CA ASP A 609 13.85 -13.91 -9.46
C ASP A 609 12.80 -13.35 -10.44
N SER A 610 11.53 -13.70 -10.26
CA SER A 610 10.45 -13.26 -11.15
C SER A 610 10.27 -11.73 -11.08
N PRO A 611 10.17 -11.03 -12.22
CA PRO A 611 9.99 -9.58 -12.25
C PRO A 611 8.63 -9.12 -11.67
N VAL A 612 7.69 -10.05 -11.46
CA VAL A 612 6.42 -9.75 -10.79
C VAL A 612 6.56 -9.64 -9.26
N LEU A 613 7.72 -9.99 -8.70
CA LEU A 613 8.05 -9.82 -7.29
C LEU A 613 8.89 -8.55 -7.08
N LEU A 614 8.24 -7.49 -6.58
CA LEU A 614 8.87 -6.21 -6.26
C LEU A 614 8.44 -5.76 -4.86
N GLN A 615 9.37 -5.29 -4.03
CA GLN A 615 8.99 -4.83 -2.70
C GLN A 615 8.09 -3.60 -2.77
N GLY A 616 7.07 -3.56 -1.92
CA GLY A 616 6.08 -2.48 -1.89
C GLY A 616 4.86 -2.76 -2.77
N ARG A 617 4.97 -3.68 -3.75
CA ARG A 617 3.92 -3.90 -4.74
C ARG A 617 2.61 -4.37 -4.07
N PRO A 618 1.47 -3.70 -4.33
CA PRO A 618 0.17 -4.12 -3.82
C PRO A 618 -0.21 -5.53 -4.26
N VAL A 619 -0.83 -6.27 -3.34
CA VAL A 619 -1.31 -7.64 -3.55
C VAL A 619 -2.82 -7.66 -3.43
N TYR A 620 -3.46 -8.25 -4.44
CA TYR A 620 -4.90 -8.33 -4.59
C TYR A 620 -5.41 -9.75 -4.45
N LYS A 621 -6.66 -9.86 -4.04
CA LYS A 621 -7.48 -11.07 -4.09
C LYS A 621 -8.80 -10.74 -4.78
N PHE A 622 -9.27 -11.60 -5.67
CA PHE A 622 -10.60 -11.44 -6.26
C PHE A 622 -11.70 -11.94 -5.32
N GLN A 623 -12.80 -11.18 -5.22
CA GLN A 623 -14.01 -11.51 -4.47
C GLN A 623 -15.04 -12.26 -5.29
#